data_AF-D0KQA9-F1
#
_entry.id   AF-D0KQA9-F1
#
_cell.length_a   1.000
_cell.length_b   1.000
_cell.length_c   1.000
_cell.angle_alpha   90.00
_cell.angle_beta   90.00
_cell.angle_gamma   90.00
#
_symmetry.space_group_name_H-M   'P 1'
#
loop_
_entity.id
_entity.type
_entity.pdbx_description
1 polymer ?
#
loop_
_entity_poly.entity_id
_entity_poly.type
_entity_poly.pdbx_seq_one_letter_code
_entity_poly.pdbx_strand_id
1 'polypeptide(L)' 'MEKPDFEELLYIVSGVIFLASLGIGLEVIGDYIIGDIMLFLSILWALSIFLFMRYVERKDSQE' A
#
# COMPACT_ATOMS: atom_id res chain seq x y z
N MET A 1 10.11 -13.26 -13.76
CA MET A 1 9.71 -12.20 -12.81
C MET A 1 10.75 -11.12 -12.94
N GLU A 2 10.44 -10.06 -13.68
CA GLU A 2 11.22 -8.83 -13.55
C GLU A 2 11.13 -8.38 -12.09
N LYS A 3 12.25 -7.91 -11.54
CA LYS A 3 12.27 -7.43 -10.16
C LYS A 3 11.31 -6.24 -10.08
N PRO A 4 10.47 -6.14 -9.03
CA PRO A 4 9.68 -4.93 -8.80
C PRO A 4 10.63 -3.74 -8.82
N ASP A 5 10.25 -2.72 -9.59
CA ASP A 5 11.12 -1.58 -9.79
C ASP A 5 11.32 -0.85 -8.45
N PHE A 6 12.49 -0.26 -8.22
CA PHE A 6 12.80 0.33 -6.91
C PHE A 6 11.78 1.41 -6.52
N GLU A 7 11.24 2.11 -7.52
CA GLU A 7 10.17 3.10 -7.37
C GLU A 7 8.85 2.47 -6.92
N GLU A 8 8.47 1.32 -7.48
CA GLU A 8 7.25 0.58 -7.08
C GLU A 8 7.32 0.19 -5.60
N LEU A 9 8.46 -0.36 -5.17
CA LEU A 9 8.70 -0.70 -3.78
C LEU A 9 8.61 0.53 -2.88
N LEU A 10 9.15 1.68 -3.29
CA LEU A 10 9.05 2.92 -2.53
C LEU A 10 7.60 3.41 -2.39
N TYR A 11 6.78 3.34 -3.44
CA TYR A 11 5.37 3.75 -3.38
C TYR A 11 4.53 2.84 -2.47
N ILE A 12 4.77 1.53 -2.52
CA ILE A 12 4.10 0.57 -1.64
C ILE A 12 4.53 0.80 -0.20
N VAL A 13 5.84 0.82 0.06
CA VAL A 13 6.39 0.90 1.42
C VAL A 13 6.05 2.24 2.09
N SER A 14 6.09 3.36 1.35
CA SER A 14 5.75 4.68 1.91
C SER A 14 4.28 4.77 2.34
N GLY A 15 3.35 4.30 1.51
CA GLY A 15 1.93 4.30 1.85
C GLY A 15 1.62 3.36 3.01
N VAL A 16 2.25 2.18 3.06
CA VAL A 16 2.10 1.23 4.17
C VAL A 16 2.62 1.82 5.47
N ILE A 17 3.84 2.38 5.48
CA ILE A 17 4.43 2.99 6.69
C ILE A 17 3.55 4.14 7.17
N PHE A 18 3.09 5.00 6.27
CA PHE A 18 2.25 6.14 6.64
C PHE A 18 0.93 5.69 7.27
N LEU A 19 0.18 4.82 6.60
CA LEU A 19 -1.14 4.37 7.06
C LEU A 19 -1.05 3.51 8.33
N ALA A 20 -0.06 2.63 8.41
CA ALA A 20 0.16 1.83 9.62
C ALA A 20 0.58 2.69 10.82
N SER A 21 1.46 3.68 10.61
CA SER A 21 1.87 4.60 11.70
C SER A 21 0.70 5.46 12.18
N LEU A 22 -0.16 5.91 11.27
CA LEU A 22 -1.36 6.67 11.58
C LEU A 22 -2.38 5.79 12.34
N GLY A 23 -2.56 4.54 11.91
CA GLY A 23 -3.39 3.55 12.62
C GLY A 23 -2.93 3.30 14.04
N ILE A 24 -1.63 3.06 14.25
CA ILE A 24 -1.03 2.91 15.59
C ILE A 24 -1.23 4.18 16.42
N GLY A 25 -1.02 5.36 15.83
CA GLY A 25 -1.22 6.64 16.52
C GLY A 25 -2.66 6.83 17.02
N LEU A 26 -3.64 6.40 16.23
CA LEU A 26 -5.06 6.42 16.61
C LEU A 26 -5.40 5.42 17.71
N GLU A 27 -4.80 4.24 17.65
CA GLU A 27 -4.95 3.22 18.70
C GLU A 27 -4.43 3.72 20.06
N VAL A 28 -3.31 4.46 20.05
CA VAL A 28 -2.71 5.06 21.26
C VAL A 28 -3.62 6.11 21.92
N ILE A 29 -4.40 6.87 21.15
CA ILE A 29 -5.35 7.86 21.69
C ILE A 29 -6.72 7.25 22.06
N GLY A 30 -6.86 5.93 21.97
CA GLY A 30 -8.07 5.19 22.34
C GLY A 30 -9.10 5.05 21.22
N ASP A 31 -8.75 5.42 19.98
CA ASP A 31 -9.62 5.27 18.81
C ASP A 31 -9.27 4.00 18.03
N TYR A 32 -9.53 2.87 18.67
CA TYR A 32 -9.18 1.53 18.19
C TYR A 32 -9.83 1.19 16.84
N ILE A 33 -11.10 1.60 16.63
CA ILE A 33 -11.86 1.29 15.40
C ILE A 33 -11.22 1.99 14.19
N ILE A 34 -10.89 3.27 14.32
CA ILE A 34 -10.26 4.00 13.20
C ILE A 34 -8.83 3.51 13.00
N GLY A 35 -8.12 3.15 14.08
CA GLY A 35 -6.82 2.50 14.01
C GLY A 35 -6.82 1.22 13.17
N ASP A 36 -7.77 0.31 13.44
CA ASP A 36 -7.95 -0.94 12.69
C ASP A 36 -8.29 -0.67 11.22
N ILE A 37 -9.18 0.28 10.94
CA ILE A 37 -9.53 0.67 9.57
C ILE A 37 -8.28 1.14 8.80
N MET A 38 -7.42 1.94 9.42
CA MET A 38 -6.18 2.42 8.79
C MET A 38 -5.20 1.28 8.50
N LEU A 39 -5.11 0.28 9.38
CA LEU A 39 -4.34 -0.94 9.11
C LEU A 39 -4.88 -1.70 7.90
N PHE A 40 -6.21 -1.89 7.80
CA PHE A 40 -6.82 -2.50 6.61
C PHE A 40 -6.58 -1.69 5.34
N LEU A 41 -6.67 -0.36 5.41
CA LEU A 41 -6.39 0.52 4.29
C LEU A 41 -4.92 0.42 3.84
N SER A 42 -3.97 0.19 4.76
CA SER A 42 -2.56 0.00 4.41
C SER A 42 -2.34 -1.25 3.55
N ILE A 43 -3.05 -2.34 3.86
CA ILE A 43 -2.99 -3.59 3.10
C ILE A 43 -3.65 -3.41 1.73
N LEU A 44 -4.81 -2.75 1.69
CA LEU A 44 -5.52 -2.44 0.44
C LEU A 44 -4.70 -1.52 -0.46
N TRP A 45 -3.96 -0.56 0.12
CA TRP A 45 -3.05 0.30 -0.62
C TRP A 45 -1.97 -0.53 -1.33
N ALA A 46 -1.27 -1.39 -0.59
CA ALA A 46 -0.23 -2.25 -1.15
C ALA A 46 -0.77 -3.13 -2.28
N LEU A 47 -1.95 -3.73 -2.09
CA LEU A 47 -2.61 -4.55 -3.11
C LEU A 47 -3.03 -3.73 -4.33
N SER A 48 -3.54 -2.51 -4.13
CA SER A 48 -3.97 -1.62 -5.22
C SER A 48 -2.80 -1.27 -6.13
N ILE A 49 -1.68 -0.83 -5.56
CA ILE A 49 -0.48 -0.47 -6.34
C ILE A 49 0.06 -1.71 -7.08
N PHE A 50 0.15 -2.85 -6.41
CA PHE A 50 0.59 -4.09 -7.04
C PHE A 50 -0.29 -4.50 -8.23
N LEU A 51 -1.61 -4.41 -8.10
CA LEU A 51 -2.53 -4.73 -9.19
C LEU A 51 -2.46 -3.70 -10.33
N PHE A 52 -2.33 -2.42 -10.00
CA PHE A 52 -2.26 -1.33 -10.98
C PHE A 52 -1.00 -1.46 -11.85
N MET A 53 0.16 -1.70 -11.22
CA MET A 53 1.43 -1.89 -11.94
C MET A 53 1.39 -3.12 -12.82
N ARG A 54 0.90 -4.25 -12.30
CA ARG A 54 0.71 -5.48 -13.09
C ARG A 54 -0.25 -5.29 -14.27
N TYR A 55 -1.24 -4.42 -14.13
CA TYR A 55 -2.15 -4.07 -15.23
C TYR A 55 -1.44 -3.21 -16.29
N VAL A 56 -0.61 -2.25 -15.88
CA VAL A 56 0.18 -1.40 -16.77
C VAL A 56 1.22 -2.22 -17.55
N GLU A 57 2.02 -3.05 -16.89
CA GLU A 57 3.00 -3.94 -17.54
C GLU A 57 2.36 -4.83 -18.62
N ARG A 58 1.16 -5.34 -18.34
CA ARG A 58 0.42 -6.16 -19.30
C ARG A 58 -0.04 -5.39 -20.53
N LYS A 59 -0.30 -4.09 -20.41
CA LYS A 59 -0.64 -3.25 -21.56
C LYS A 59 0.60 -2.93 -22.39
N ASP A 60 1.69 -2.54 -21.75
CA ASP A 60 2.94 -2.23 -22.46
C ASP A 60 3.49 -3.44 -23.23
N SER A 61 3.34 -4.66 -22.70
CA SER A 61 3.78 -5.88 -23.40
C SER A 61 2.88 -6.30 -24.57
N GLN A 62 1.73 -5.66 -24.78
CA GLN A 62 0.81 -5.96 -25.89
C GLN A 62 0.86 -4.94 -27.04
N GLU A 63 1.58 -3.83 -26.87
CA GLU A 63 1.98 -2.90 -27.95
C GLU A 63 3.37 -3.29 -28.52
#